data_AF-A0A815CW52-F1
#
_entry.id   AF-A0A815CW52-F1
#
_cell.length_a   1.000
_cell.length_b   1.000
_cell.length_c   1.000
_cell.angle_alpha   90.00
_cell.angle_beta   90.00
_cell.angle_gamma   90.00
#
_symmetry.space_group_name_H-M   'P 1'
#
loop_
_entity.id
_entity.type
_entity.pdbx_description
1 polymer ?
#
loop_
_entity_poly.entity_id
_entity_poly.type
_entity_poly.pdbx_seq_one_letter_code
_entity_poly.pdbx_strand_id
1 'polypeptide(L)'
;MPEQKQVRIEEILHRERGRTIRVEYLYKEDYGSGRVRSYHIIVPRDEYERIASRIWRSVIPFEKWLKVLRPFMLGAEAVDDIHEAFHILDTDHSNKIDVDELEEFMPIIAPRAPPRILRQQIQKVDRNFDGKLNLAEFTDLVTKGIGRDIAFLGAENKAY
;
A
#
# COMPACT_ATOMS: atom_id res chain seq x y z
N MET A 1 23.83 2.64 -8.95
CA MET A 1 23.25 3.07 -10.24
C MET A 1 21.74 2.98 -10.08
N PRO A 2 20.95 4.06 -10.23
CA PRO A 2 19.56 4.03 -9.82
C PRO A 2 18.74 3.18 -10.80
N GLU A 3 18.02 2.24 -10.19
CA GLU A 3 17.01 1.36 -10.75
C GLU A 3 16.02 2.16 -11.62
N GLN A 4 15.96 1.90 -12.93
CA GLN A 4 14.89 2.43 -13.78
C GLN A 4 13.58 1.75 -13.38
N LYS A 5 12.86 2.38 -12.46
CA LYS A 5 11.52 2.02 -12.00
C LYS A 5 10.51 2.79 -12.82
N GLN A 6 9.55 2.10 -13.41
CA GLN A 6 8.41 2.75 -14.06
C GLN A 6 7.13 2.26 -13.39
N VAL A 7 6.36 3.20 -12.86
CA VAL A 7 5.09 2.94 -12.20
C VAL A 7 4.00 3.69 -12.94
N ARG A 8 2.88 3.03 -13.21
CA ARG A 8 1.71 3.63 -13.86
C ARG A 8 0.46 3.25 -13.08
N ILE A 9 -0.28 4.24 -12.60
CA ILE A 9 -1.65 4.03 -12.14
C ILE A 9 -2.61 4.57 -13.17
N GLU A 10 -3.62 3.76 -13.48
CA GLU A 10 -4.73 4.18 -14.32
C GLU A 10 -6.04 3.90 -13.60
N GLU A 11 -6.88 4.92 -13.46
CA GLU A 11 -8.29 4.71 -13.15
C GLU A 11 -9.00 4.36 -14.46
N ILE A 12 -9.48 3.12 -14.56
CA ILE A 12 -10.13 2.62 -15.76
C ILE A 12 -11.64 2.56 -15.48
N LEU A 13 -12.41 3.30 -16.28
CA LEU A 13 -13.87 3.25 -16.22
C LEU A 13 -14.37 2.09 -17.10
N HIS A 14 -14.94 1.07 -16.48
CA HIS A 14 -15.60 -0.03 -17.18
C HIS A 14 -17.10 0.22 -17.29
N ARG A 15 -17.68 -0.01 -18.47
CA ARG A 15 -19.13 0.15 -18.71
C ARG A 15 -20.01 -0.70 -17.79
N GLU A 16 -19.56 -1.90 -17.41
CA GLU A 16 -20.35 -2.87 -16.64
C GLU A 16 -19.87 -3.08 -15.19
N ARG A 17 -18.61 -2.76 -14.87
CA ARG A 17 -17.98 -3.04 -13.56
C ARG A 17 -17.62 -1.78 -12.76
N GLY A 18 -18.02 -0.61 -13.24
CA GLY A 18 -17.65 0.66 -12.61
C GLY A 18 -16.17 1.01 -12.76
N ARG A 19 -15.63 1.77 -11.81
CA ARG A 19 -14.23 2.21 -11.80
C ARG A 19 -13.33 1.11 -11.24
N THR A 20 -12.26 0.79 -11.94
CA THR A 20 -11.17 -0.04 -11.43
C THR A 20 -9.89 0.79 -11.34
N ILE A 21 -9.03 0.44 -10.41
CA ILE A 21 -7.67 0.95 -10.38
C ILE A 21 -6.76 -0.12 -10.92
N ARG A 22 -6.01 0.21 -11.96
CA ARG A 22 -4.88 -0.57 -12.42
C ARG A 22 -3.61 0.06 -11.87
N VAL A 23 -2.82 -0.72 -11.15
CA VAL A 23 -1.44 -0.36 -10.79
C VAL A 23 -0.51 -1.26 -11.57
N GLU A 24 0.23 -0.70 -12.53
CA GLU A 24 1.32 -1.37 -13.25
C GLU A 24 2.66 -0.91 -12.66
N TYR A 25 3.42 -1.84 -12.10
CA TYR A 25 4.77 -1.56 -11.63
C TYR A 25 5.79 -2.39 -12.40
N LEU A 26 6.71 -1.73 -13.10
CA LEU A 26 7.80 -2.35 -13.83
C LEU A 26 9.11 -2.04 -13.11
N TYR A 27 9.81 -3.09 -12.70
CA TYR A 27 11.18 -2.96 -12.21
C TYR A 27 12.10 -3.93 -12.93
N LYS A 28 13.29 -3.45 -13.25
CA LYS A 28 14.37 -4.23 -13.86
C LYS A 28 15.34 -4.65 -12.76
N GLU A 29 15.43 -5.96 -12.51
CA GLU A 29 16.34 -6.56 -11.55
C GLU A 29 17.71 -6.73 -12.24
N ASP A 30 18.71 -5.92 -11.88
CA ASP A 30 20.01 -5.87 -12.59
C ASP A 30 21.02 -6.94 -12.11
N TYR A 31 20.53 -8.17 -11.87
CA TYR A 31 21.36 -9.35 -11.60
C TYR A 31 21.53 -10.18 -12.88
N GLY A 32 22.15 -9.59 -13.90
CA GLY A 32 22.64 -10.28 -15.11
C GLY A 32 21.60 -10.85 -16.08
N SER A 33 20.32 -10.94 -15.70
CA SER A 33 19.24 -11.54 -16.52
C SER A 33 18.24 -10.54 -17.09
N GLY A 34 18.30 -9.26 -16.69
CA GLY A 34 17.42 -8.21 -17.20
C GLY A 34 15.92 -8.49 -16.98
N ARG A 35 15.58 -9.27 -15.95
CA ARG A 35 14.18 -9.64 -15.67
C ARG A 35 13.40 -8.41 -15.25
N VAL A 36 12.34 -8.15 -16.01
CA VAL A 36 11.32 -7.16 -15.66
C VAL A 36 10.19 -7.89 -14.96
N ARG A 37 9.93 -7.60 -13.68
CA ARG A 37 8.67 -8.06 -13.07
C ARG A 37 7.64 -6.96 -13.23
N SER A 38 6.44 -7.38 -13.62
CA SER A 38 5.25 -6.54 -13.66
C SER A 38 4.25 -7.05 -12.63
N TYR A 39 3.70 -6.13 -11.85
CA TYR A 39 2.59 -6.44 -10.95
C TYR A 39 1.39 -5.59 -11.34
N HIS A 40 0.23 -6.25 -11.37
CA HIS A 40 -1.05 -5.66 -11.75
C HIS A 40 -2.01 -5.84 -10.57
N ILE A 41 -2.26 -4.77 -9.82
CA ILE A 41 -3.40 -4.74 -8.92
C ILE A 41 -4.57 -4.20 -9.72
N ILE A 42 -5.67 -4.96 -9.75
CA ILE A 42 -6.97 -4.48 -10.22
C ILE A 42 -7.90 -4.54 -9.02
N VAL A 43 -8.30 -3.38 -8.49
CA VAL A 43 -9.32 -3.31 -7.45
C VAL A 43 -10.55 -2.61 -8.03
N PRO A 44 -11.59 -3.38 -8.42
CA PRO A 44 -12.91 -2.83 -8.70
C PRO A 44 -13.52 -2.20 -7.44
N ARG A 45 -14.22 -1.07 -7.60
CA ARG A 45 -14.89 -0.38 -6.50
C ARG A 45 -15.88 -1.28 -5.75
N ASP A 46 -16.67 -2.05 -6.47
CA ASP A 46 -17.67 -2.96 -5.89
C ASP A 46 -17.00 -4.09 -5.09
N GLU A 47 -15.88 -4.61 -5.59
CA GLU A 47 -15.07 -5.60 -4.85
C GLU A 47 -14.48 -4.98 -3.56
N TYR A 48 -13.95 -3.75 -3.66
CA TYR A 48 -13.51 -2.99 -2.50
C TYR A 48 -14.63 -2.82 -1.48
N GLU A 49 -15.78 -2.29 -1.88
CA GLU A 49 -16.92 -2.02 -0.98
C GLU A 49 -17.42 -3.31 -0.31
N ARG A 50 -17.42 -4.43 -1.05
CA ARG A 50 -17.78 -5.75 -0.52
C ARG A 50 -16.78 -6.28 0.51
N ILE A 51 -15.49 -6.04 0.33
CA ILE A 51 -14.44 -6.45 1.30
C ILE A 51 -14.46 -5.52 2.51
N ALA A 52 -14.43 -4.21 2.26
CA ALA A 52 -14.43 -3.15 3.26
C ALA A 52 -15.61 -3.29 4.24
N SER A 53 -16.82 -3.55 3.74
CA SER A 53 -18.02 -3.76 4.55
C SER A 53 -17.98 -5.00 5.45
N ARG A 54 -17.07 -5.95 5.18
CA ARG A 54 -16.90 -7.18 5.97
C ARG A 54 -15.76 -7.10 6.98
N ILE A 55 -14.81 -6.20 6.76
CA ILE A 55 -13.59 -6.08 7.56
C ILE A 55 -13.71 -4.93 8.55
N TRP A 56 -14.12 -3.75 8.10
CA TRP A 56 -14.11 -2.57 8.95
C TRP A 56 -15.42 -2.36 9.67
N ARG A 57 -15.31 -1.92 10.93
CA ARG A 57 -16.46 -1.44 11.70
C ARG A 57 -17.04 -0.14 11.13
N SER A 58 -16.20 0.68 10.49
CA SER A 58 -16.59 1.87 9.73
C SER A 58 -15.90 1.84 8.37
N VAL A 59 -16.68 1.77 7.28
CA VAL A 59 -16.13 1.65 5.94
C VAL A 59 -15.41 2.93 5.53
N ILE A 60 -14.10 2.86 5.28
CA ILE A 60 -13.37 3.93 4.60
C ILE A 60 -13.97 4.07 3.19
N PRO A 61 -14.41 5.25 2.73
CA PRO A 61 -14.86 5.43 1.34
C PRO A 61 -13.75 5.11 0.34
N PHE A 62 -14.10 4.55 -0.82
CA PHE A 62 -13.11 4.16 -1.84
C PHE A 62 -12.15 5.29 -2.20
N GLU A 63 -12.65 6.52 -2.31
CA GLU A 63 -11.87 7.73 -2.60
C GLU A 63 -10.82 8.02 -1.52
N LYS A 64 -11.18 7.82 -0.24
CA LYS A 64 -10.23 7.97 0.88
C LYS A 64 -9.21 6.85 0.88
N TRP A 65 -9.64 5.62 0.59
CA TRP A 65 -8.72 4.50 0.46
C TRP A 65 -7.70 4.72 -0.67
N LEU A 66 -8.09 5.32 -1.80
CA LEU A 66 -7.15 5.68 -2.87
C LEU A 66 -6.09 6.69 -2.44
N LYS A 67 -6.45 7.64 -1.58
CA LYS A 67 -5.51 8.63 -1.05
C LYS A 67 -4.43 7.99 -0.18
N VAL A 68 -4.71 6.82 0.41
CA VAL A 68 -3.70 6.02 1.13
C VAL A 68 -2.95 5.08 0.19
N LEU A 69 -3.66 4.38 -0.70
CA LEU A 69 -3.09 3.37 -1.60
C LEU A 69 -1.97 3.97 -2.45
N ARG A 70 -2.19 5.17 -3.02
CA ARG A 70 -1.26 5.83 -3.93
C ARG A 70 0.11 6.08 -3.28
N PRO A 71 0.22 6.86 -2.20
CA PRO A 71 1.51 7.07 -1.54
C PRO A 71 2.09 5.76 -1.01
N PHE A 72 1.27 4.88 -0.44
CA PHE A 72 1.75 3.62 0.13
C PHE A 72 2.39 2.68 -0.92
N MET A 73 1.81 2.59 -2.13
CA MET A 73 2.26 1.67 -3.18
C MET A 73 3.26 2.27 -4.16
N LEU A 74 3.11 3.57 -4.48
CA LEU A 74 3.90 4.20 -5.53
C LEU A 74 5.01 5.10 -5.00
N GLY A 75 4.96 5.44 -3.71
CA GLY A 75 5.57 6.68 -3.24
C GLY A 75 4.62 7.87 -3.45
N ALA A 76 4.93 8.98 -2.82
CA ALA A 76 4.20 10.23 -3.03
C ALA A 76 5.05 11.22 -3.82
N GLU A 77 4.41 12.02 -4.67
CA GLU A 77 5.05 13.16 -5.35
C GLU A 77 5.00 14.42 -4.48
N ALA A 78 3.96 14.55 -3.63
CA ALA A 78 3.77 15.67 -2.71
C ALA A 78 3.75 15.21 -1.25
N VAL A 79 4.30 16.04 -0.36
CA VAL A 79 4.28 15.82 1.10
C VAL A 79 2.84 15.80 1.63
N ASP A 80 1.98 16.64 1.07
CA ASP A 80 0.57 16.72 1.46
C ASP A 80 -0.19 15.41 1.24
N ASP A 81 0.16 14.64 0.20
CA ASP A 81 -0.45 13.32 -0.06
C ASP A 81 -0.06 12.31 1.02
N ILE A 82 1.19 12.36 1.51
CA ILE A 82 1.67 11.50 2.61
C ILE A 82 0.94 11.88 3.90
N HIS A 83 0.81 13.18 4.16
CA HIS A 83 0.11 13.67 5.34
C HIS A 83 -1.36 13.25 5.30
N GLU A 84 -2.05 13.44 4.17
CA GLU A 84 -3.45 13.04 4.07
C GLU A 84 -3.62 11.51 4.25
N ALA A 85 -2.76 10.70 3.63
CA ALA A 85 -2.76 9.26 3.82
C ALA A 85 -2.56 8.86 5.29
N PHE A 86 -1.64 9.54 5.98
CA PHE A 86 -1.38 9.32 7.39
C PHE A 86 -2.64 9.55 8.24
N HIS A 87 -3.34 10.66 8.04
CA HIS A 87 -4.54 10.99 8.80
C HIS A 87 -5.74 10.09 8.48
N ILE A 88 -5.76 9.44 7.32
CA ILE A 88 -6.80 8.46 6.98
C ILE A 88 -6.54 7.12 7.68
N LEU A 89 -5.27 6.76 7.88
CA LEU A 89 -4.86 5.54 8.60
C LEU A 89 -4.92 5.71 10.12
N ASP A 90 -4.59 6.90 10.65
CA ASP A 90 -4.68 7.24 12.07
C ASP A 90 -6.14 7.50 12.47
N THR A 91 -6.87 6.41 12.68
CA THR A 91 -8.32 6.41 12.92
C THR A 91 -8.68 6.84 14.33
N ASP A 92 -7.79 6.59 15.29
CA ASP A 92 -7.97 7.00 16.69
C ASP A 92 -7.44 8.42 16.97
N HIS A 93 -6.80 9.05 15.97
CA HIS A 93 -6.20 10.39 16.04
C HIS A 93 -5.11 10.51 17.11
N SER A 94 -4.37 9.42 17.36
CA SER A 94 -3.25 9.40 18.29
C SER A 94 -1.99 10.07 17.73
N ASN A 95 -2.00 10.52 16.47
CA ASN A 95 -0.84 10.98 15.70
C ASN A 95 0.22 9.90 15.52
N LYS A 96 -0.20 8.63 15.56
CA LYS A 96 0.64 7.46 15.28
C LYS A 96 -0.22 6.39 14.65
N ILE A 97 0.28 5.75 13.60
CA ILE A 97 -0.38 4.59 12.99
C ILE A 97 0.15 3.34 13.67
N ASP A 98 -0.71 2.58 14.34
CA ASP A 98 -0.31 1.30 14.89
C ASP A 98 -0.49 0.12 13.93
N VAL A 99 -0.08 -1.06 14.38
CA VAL A 99 -0.12 -2.27 13.56
C VAL A 99 -1.54 -2.63 13.21
N ASP A 100 -2.50 -2.45 14.11
CA ASP A 100 -3.89 -2.85 13.87
C ASP A 100 -4.53 -1.92 12.83
N GLU A 101 -4.29 -0.61 12.94
CA GLU A 101 -4.72 0.39 11.95
C GLU A 101 -4.15 0.15 10.55
N LEU A 102 -2.88 -0.28 10.47
CA LEU A 102 -2.28 -0.62 9.18
C LEU A 102 -2.73 -2.00 8.67
N GLU A 103 -2.92 -2.97 9.55
CA GLU A 103 -3.49 -4.30 9.23
C GLU A 103 -4.90 -4.18 8.68
N GLU A 104 -5.69 -3.21 9.12
CA GLU A 104 -7.02 -2.95 8.57
C GLU A 104 -6.97 -2.62 7.06
N PHE A 105 -5.91 -1.97 6.59
CA PHE A 105 -5.76 -1.55 5.20
C PHE A 105 -5.18 -2.64 4.28
N MET A 106 -4.47 -3.59 4.88
CA MET A 106 -3.68 -4.62 4.20
C MET A 106 -4.47 -5.68 3.40
N PRO A 107 -5.66 -6.16 3.82
CA PRO A 107 -6.39 -7.23 3.14
C PRO A 107 -6.73 -6.94 1.68
N ILE A 108 -6.85 -5.68 1.29
CA ILE A 108 -7.21 -5.29 -0.08
C ILE A 108 -5.95 -5.21 -0.97
N ILE A 109 -4.82 -4.84 -0.38
CA ILE A 109 -3.55 -4.61 -1.09
C ILE A 109 -2.71 -5.87 -1.14
N ALA A 110 -2.66 -6.57 -0.02
CA ALA A 110 -1.84 -7.74 0.22
C ALA A 110 -2.65 -8.81 0.99
N PRO A 111 -3.74 -9.34 0.42
CA PRO A 111 -4.64 -10.30 1.08
C PRO A 111 -3.96 -11.57 1.62
N ARG A 112 -2.74 -11.87 1.14
CA ARG A 112 -1.94 -13.04 1.54
C ARG A 112 -0.65 -12.67 2.28
N ALA A 113 -0.44 -11.39 2.61
CA ALA A 113 0.68 -11.00 3.46
C ALA A 113 0.35 -11.39 4.91
N PRO A 114 1.14 -12.26 5.54
CA PRO A 114 0.92 -12.57 6.94
C PRO A 114 1.25 -11.35 7.82
N PRO A 115 0.51 -11.11 8.91
CA PRO A 115 0.75 -10.06 9.90
C PRO A 115 2.21 -9.87 10.31
N ARG A 116 2.97 -10.97 10.38
CA ARG A 116 4.40 -10.95 10.71
C ARG A 116 5.24 -10.14 9.70
N ILE A 117 4.92 -10.22 8.41
CA ILE A 117 5.65 -9.47 7.37
C ILE A 117 5.41 -7.98 7.55
N LEU A 118 4.18 -7.57 7.83
CA LEU A 118 3.87 -6.17 8.11
C LEU A 118 4.70 -5.64 9.28
N ARG A 119 4.68 -6.34 10.42
CA ARG A 119 5.47 -5.98 11.61
C ARG A 119 6.97 -5.88 11.32
N GLN A 120 7.52 -6.82 10.56
CA GLN A 120 8.94 -6.81 10.18
C GLN A 120 9.31 -5.61 9.30
N GLN A 121 8.38 -5.12 8.48
CA GLN A 121 8.62 -3.98 7.60
C GLN A 121 8.47 -2.65 8.34
N ILE A 122 7.51 -2.56 9.27
CA ILE A 122 7.37 -1.42 10.20
C ILE A 122 8.65 -1.24 11.03
N GLN A 123 9.21 -2.31 11.58
CA GLN A 123 10.44 -2.27 12.37
C GLN A 123 11.66 -1.67 11.65
N LYS A 124 11.64 -1.59 10.31
CA LYS A 124 12.74 -0.97 9.54
C LYS A 124 12.72 0.56 9.59
N VAL A 125 11.57 1.15 9.91
CA VAL A 125 11.36 2.61 9.94
C VAL A 125 10.98 3.13 11.32
N ASP A 126 10.52 2.25 12.21
CA ASP A 126 10.30 2.52 13.63
C ASP A 126 11.65 2.82 14.32
N ARG A 127 11.95 4.12 14.45
CA ARG A 127 13.22 4.63 15.00
C ARG A 127 13.15 4.82 16.50
N ASN A 128 11.95 5.04 17.02
CA ASN A 128 11.73 5.27 18.46
C ASN A 128 11.39 3.98 19.22
N PHE A 129 11.20 2.86 18.51
CA PHE A 129 10.89 1.52 19.04
C PHE A 129 9.58 1.46 19.84
N ASP A 130 8.60 2.31 19.50
CA ASP A 130 7.28 2.28 20.13
C ASP A 130 6.30 1.31 19.46
N GLY A 131 6.72 0.67 18.35
CA GLY A 131 5.91 -0.29 17.59
C GLY A 131 4.80 0.36 16.77
N LYS A 132 4.76 1.69 16.69
CA LYS A 132 3.84 2.49 15.88
C LYS A 132 4.65 3.32 14.88
N LEU A 133 3.97 3.97 13.95
CA LEU A 133 4.56 4.86 12.96
C LEU A 133 4.11 6.28 13.25
N ASN A 134 5.03 7.15 13.65
CA ASN A 134 4.78 8.58 13.57
C ASN A 134 4.87 9.08 12.11
N LEU A 135 4.44 10.31 11.85
CA LEU A 135 4.41 10.87 10.50
C LEU A 135 5.76 10.83 9.77
N ALA A 136 6.88 11.04 10.48
CA ALA A 136 8.21 10.98 9.87
C ALA A 136 8.61 9.54 9.51
N GLU A 137 8.21 8.55 10.31
CA GLU A 137 8.46 7.13 10.05
C GLU A 137 7.56 6.61 8.92
N PHE A 138 6.30 7.06 8.86
CA PHE A 138 5.40 6.78 7.74
C PHE A 138 5.91 7.42 6.43
N THR A 139 6.44 8.64 6.49
CA THR A 139 7.08 9.29 5.34
C THR A 139 8.28 8.50 4.85
N ASP A 140 9.12 8.02 5.76
CA ASP A 140 10.23 7.12 5.43
C ASP A 140 9.73 5.81 4.80
N LEU A 141 8.65 5.23 5.32
CA LEU A 141 8.02 4.00 4.77
C LEU A 141 7.59 4.20 3.31
N VAL A 142 6.92 5.32 3.03
CA VAL A 142 6.43 5.68 1.69
C VAL A 142 7.59 5.97 0.74
N THR A 143 8.53 6.84 1.14
CA THR A 143 9.62 7.31 0.27
C THR A 143 10.67 6.24 0.00
N LYS A 144 10.93 5.35 0.97
CA LYS A 144 11.82 4.19 0.78
C LYS A 144 11.13 3.06 0.00
N GLY A 145 9.83 3.16 -0.26
CA GLY A 145 9.05 2.17 -0.99
C GLY A 145 8.81 0.89 -0.20
N ILE A 146 8.80 0.96 1.14
CA ILE A 146 8.57 -0.20 2.00
C ILE A 146 7.10 -0.64 1.93
N GLY A 147 6.15 0.28 1.80
CA GLY A 147 4.73 -0.05 1.57
C GLY A 147 4.52 -0.89 0.32
N ARG A 148 5.28 -0.58 -0.73
CA ARG A 148 5.34 -1.36 -1.96
C ARG A 148 5.94 -2.75 -1.73
N ASP A 149 7.06 -2.85 -1.00
CA ASP A 149 7.70 -4.14 -0.70
C ASP A 149 6.77 -5.06 0.10
N ILE A 150 6.00 -4.50 1.04
CA ILE A 150 4.96 -5.22 1.79
C ILE A 150 3.94 -5.84 0.83
N ALA A 151 3.44 -5.06 -0.13
CA ALA A 151 2.49 -5.56 -1.12
C ALA A 151 3.08 -6.64 -2.03
N PHE A 152 4.35 -6.50 -2.43
CA PHE A 152 5.06 -7.51 -3.21
C PHE A 152 5.22 -8.83 -2.45
N LEU A 153 5.65 -8.78 -1.20
CA LEU A 153 5.80 -9.98 -0.38
C LEU A 153 4.47 -10.72 -0.18
N GLY A 154 3.35 -9.99 -0.12
CA GLY A 154 2.00 -10.57 -0.11
C GLY A 154 1.62 -11.24 -1.43
N ALA A 155 2.08 -10.70 -2.57
CA ALA A 155 1.78 -11.24 -3.90
C ALA A 155 2.68 -12.44 -4.30
N GLU A 156 3.93 -12.46 -3.87
CA GLU A 156 4.91 -13.52 -4.15
C GLU A 156 4.67 -14.81 -3.35
N ASN A 157 3.85 -14.77 -2.31
CA ASN A 157 3.41 -15.95 -1.57
C ASN A 157 2.41 -16.83 -2.37
N LYS A 158 2.60 -16.90 -3.70
CA LYS A 158 1.96 -17.80 -4.67
C LYS A 158 2.74 -19.10 -4.90
N ALA A 159 3.88 -19.30 -4.24
CA ALA A 159 4.66 -20.52 -4.36
C ALA A 159 4.40 -21.44 -3.16
N TYR A 160 3.48 -22.39 -3.36
CA TYR A 160 3.53 -23.83 -3.05
C TYR A 160 2.13 -24.38 -2.73
#